data_AF-A0A6P2HGP9-F1
#
_entry.id   AF-A0A6P2HGP9-F1
#
_cell.length_a   1.000
_cell.length_b   1.000
_cell.length_c   1.000
_cell.angle_alpha   90.00
_cell.angle_beta   90.00
_cell.angle_gamma   90.00
#
_symmetry.space_group_name_H-M   'P 1'
#
loop_
_entity.id
_entity.type
_entity.pdbx_description
1 polymer ?
#
loop_
_entity_poly.entity_id
_entity_poly.type
_entity_poly.pdbx_seq_one_letter_code
_entity_poly.pdbx_strand_id
1 'polypeptide(L)' 'MDHTTPMPEPPADPNRDPEDDPLSPPPPGHPHDNPQQPDGPPSKDPV' A
#
# COMPACT_ATOMS: atom_id res chain seq x y z
N MET A 1 13.45 -12.97 34.75
CA MET A 1 13.69 -12.22 33.49
C MET A 1 13.11 -13.08 32.40
N ASP A 2 11.79 -13.06 32.34
CA ASP A 2 11.01 -14.04 31.60
C ASP A 2 10.59 -13.35 30.31
N HIS A 3 11.48 -13.41 29.33
CA HIS A 3 11.21 -12.96 27.97
C HIS A 3 10.35 -14.01 27.27
N THR A 4 9.07 -14.07 27.66
CA THR A 4 8.08 -14.75 26.82
C THR A 4 7.83 -13.85 25.61
N THR A 5 8.44 -14.19 24.48
CA THR A 5 8.09 -13.58 23.20
C THR A 5 6.59 -13.82 22.99
N PRO A 6 5.75 -12.78 22.92
CA PRO A 6 4.34 -12.98 22.64
C PRO A 6 4.21 -13.66 21.29
N MET A 7 3.31 -14.65 21.20
CA MET A 7 3.05 -15.34 19.94
C MET A 7 2.54 -14.29 18.93
N PRO A 8 3.05 -14.29 17.68
CA PRO A 8 2.57 -13.37 16.67
C PRO A 8 1.09 -13.59 16.41
N GLU A 9 0.41 -12.52 16.01
CA GLU A 9 -0.99 -12.59 15.62
C GLU A 9 -1.16 -13.49 14.38
N PRO A 10 -2.28 -14.24 14.31
CA PRO A 10 -2.59 -15.06 13.15
C PRO A 10 -2.83 -14.17 11.91
N PRO A 11 -2.59 -14.69 10.70
CA PRO A 11 -2.85 -13.96 9.47
C PRO A 11 -4.34 -13.63 9.31
N ALA A 12 -4.64 -12.53 8.61
CA ALA A 12 -6.00 -12.13 8.30
C ALA A 12 -6.74 -13.20 7.47
N ASP A 13 -8.06 -13.29 7.66
CA ASP A 13 -8.92 -14.16 6.85
C ASP A 13 -9.01 -13.60 5.41
N PRO A 14 -8.61 -14.37 4.37
CA PRO A 14 -8.62 -13.90 2.99
C PRO A 14 -10.01 -13.57 2.42
N ASN A 15 -11.08 -14.07 3.04
CA ASN A 15 -12.46 -13.81 2.62
C ASN A 15 -13.10 -12.68 3.43
N ARG A 16 -12.42 -12.13 4.46
CA ARG A 16 -12.90 -10.98 5.19
C ARG A 16 -12.77 -9.74 4.33
N ASP A 17 -13.77 -8.87 4.43
CA ASP A 17 -13.71 -7.57 3.78
C ASP A 17 -12.56 -6.73 4.36
N PRO A 18 -11.62 -6.23 3.53
CA PRO A 18 -10.47 -5.47 4.01
C PRO A 18 -10.86 -4.10 4.58
N GLU A 19 -12.05 -3.57 4.31
CA GLU A 19 -12.55 -2.32 4.89
C GLU A 19 -13.10 -2.51 6.31
N ASP A 20 -13.46 -3.74 6.69
CA ASP A 20 -13.93 -4.10 8.04
C ASP A 20 -12.79 -4.38 9.03
N ASP A 21 -11.58 -4.66 8.53
CA ASP A 21 -10.44 -5.00 9.38
C ASP A 21 -9.75 -3.76 9.98
N PRO A 22 -9.78 -3.57 11.32
CA PRO A 22 -9.13 -2.43 11.95
C PRO A 22 -7.60 -2.45 11.82
N LEU A 23 -7.02 -3.59 11.45
CA LEU A 23 -5.59 -3.76 11.19
C LEU A 23 -5.22 -3.57 9.71
N SER A 24 -6.22 -3.42 8.83
CA SER A 24 -5.92 -3.22 7.42
C SER A 24 -5.27 -1.86 7.21
N PRO A 25 -4.10 -1.81 6.54
CA PRO A 25 -3.45 -0.55 6.26
C PRO A 25 -4.40 0.31 5.44
N PRO A 26 -4.41 1.65 5.66
CA PRO A 26 -5.19 2.52 4.80
C PRO A 26 -4.81 2.24 3.35
N PRO A 27 -5.79 2.23 2.42
CA PRO A 27 -5.51 1.94 1.03
C PRO A 27 -4.35 2.82 0.58
N PRO A 28 -3.33 2.24 -0.08
CA PRO A 28 -2.15 2.99 -0.50
C PRO A 28 -2.67 4.20 -1.28
N GLY A 29 -2.37 5.39 -0.76
CA GLY A 29 -2.93 6.64 -1.22
C GLY A 29 -2.67 6.81 -2.70
N HIS A 30 -3.61 6.37 -3.54
CA HIS A 30 -3.73 6.85 -4.88
C HIS A 30 -4.10 8.33 -4.72
N PRO A 31 -3.31 9.30 -5.20
CA PRO A 31 -3.88 10.58 -5.55
C PRO A 31 -4.96 10.29 -6.59
N HIS A 32 -6.21 10.19 -6.11
CA HIS A 32 -7.36 9.68 -6.86
C HIS A 32 -7.83 10.62 -7.96
N ASP A 33 -7.21 11.80 -8.10
CA ASP A 33 -7.70 12.82 -9.04
C ASP A 33 -6.86 12.93 -10.31
N ASN A 34 -5.64 12.39 -10.35
CA ASN A 34 -4.85 12.42 -11.58
C ASN A 34 -3.83 11.27 -11.60
N PRO A 35 -3.89 10.34 -12.58
CA PRO A 35 -2.77 9.45 -12.86
C PRO A 35 -1.49 10.28 -12.94
N GLN A 36 -0.37 9.79 -12.38
CA GLN A 36 0.92 10.42 -12.61
C GLN A 36 1.13 10.48 -14.12
N GLN A 37 1.05 11.68 -14.69
CA GLN A 37 1.28 11.86 -16.11
C GLN A 37 2.76 11.59 -16.35
N PRO A 38 3.12 10.77 -17.36
CA PRO A 38 4.52 10.60 -17.71
C PRO A 38 5.09 11.99 -18.04
N ASP A 39 6.26 12.31 -17.47
CA ASP A 39 7.07 13.39 -18.00
C ASP A 39 7.23 13.11 -19.49
N GLY A 40 6.76 14.05 -20.33
CA GLY A 40 6.66 13.85 -21.78
C GLY A 40 7.96 13.36 -22.40
N PRO A 41 7.93 12.87 -23.66
CA PRO A 41 9.15 12.39 -24.30
C PRO A 41 10.24 13.47 -24.19
N PRO A 42 11.49 13.09 -23.88
CA PRO A 42 12.57 14.06 -23.78
C PRO A 42 12.61 14.88 -25.07
N SER A 43 12.75 16.21 -24.93
CA SER A 43 12.83 17.11 -26.08
C SER A 43 13.94 16.60 -27.00
N LYS A 44 13.55 16.02 -28.12
CA LYS A 44 14.47 15.66 -29.18
C LYS A 44 14.69 16.94 -29.96
N ASP A 45 15.52 17.83 -29.44
CA ASP A 45 16.14 18.85 -30.29
C ASP A 45 17.03 18.08 -31.28
N PRO A 46 16.70 18.05 -32.57
CA PRO A 46 17.63 17.54 -33.55
C PRO A 46 18.83 18.48 -33.56
N VAL A 47 20.02 17.91 -33.33
CA VAL A 47 21.32 18.60 -33.39
C VAL A 47 21.51 19.27 -34.75
#